data_AF-G1API2-F1
#
_entry.id   AF-G1API2-F1
#
_cell.length_a   1.000
_cell.length_b   1.000
_cell.length_c   1.000
_cell.angle_alpha   90.00
_cell.angle_beta   90.00
_cell.angle_gamma   90.00
#
_symmetry.space_group_name_H-M   'P 1'
#
loop_
_entity.id
_entity.type
_entity.pdbx_description
1 polymer ?
#
loop_
_entity_poly.entity_id
_entity_poly.type
_entity_poly.pdbx_seq_one_letter_code
_entity_poly.pdbx_strand_id
1 'polypeptide(L)'
;MRVLQGVMFALAMICTLLVPVLGSFELVGQSIKDALAEYTLTDIMNNNQFAGIEFGEAEDGFPAFRFLQTADVKSPYRMLLPEKLYEFAILITFRQSSLKGGYLFSVVNPLDTVVQLGVHLSPVVKNSYNVSLVYTQADQNTGRKLASFGVAHAPDKWNSIALQVLSDKVSFYYDCELRNTTLVTREPIELVFDSASTLYIGQAGSIIGGKFEGYLEKINTPTLRVAALNEPSTGDLQGIRGADFACYRQGRRAGLLGTFKAFLSSRVQNLDTIVRPADRDLPVVNTRGDVLFNSWKGIFNGQGGFFSQAPRIYSFSGKNVMTDSTWPMKMVWHGSLPNGERSMDTYCDAWHSGDHLKGSFASNLDGHKLLEQKRQSCDSKLIILCVEALSQDRKRKKREIGDGSSHGESESREFKTADEYAAHLENLLL
;
A
#
# COMPACT_ATOMS: atom_id res chain seq x y z
N MET A 1 24.81 -36.12 -56.33
CA MET A 1 24.73 -36.84 -55.04
C MET A 1 25.53 -36.09 -53.97
N ARG A 2 25.02 -34.94 -53.46
CA ARG A 2 25.58 -34.19 -52.29
C ARG A 2 24.81 -32.90 -51.94
N VAL A 3 23.49 -32.84 -52.16
CA VAL A 3 22.69 -31.63 -51.84
C VAL A 3 21.39 -31.95 -51.08
N LEU A 4 21.00 -33.22 -50.92
CA LEU A 4 19.73 -33.58 -50.27
C LEU A 4 19.82 -33.95 -48.78
N GLN A 5 21.00 -33.85 -48.15
CA GLN A 5 21.19 -34.23 -46.74
C GLN A 5 21.24 -33.04 -45.76
N GLY A 6 21.25 -31.81 -46.28
CA GLY A 6 21.28 -30.58 -45.46
C GLY A 6 19.90 -30.01 -45.10
N VAL A 7 18.82 -30.45 -45.74
CA VAL A 7 17.49 -29.85 -45.58
C VAL A 7 16.66 -30.54 -44.48
N MET A 8 16.96 -31.80 -44.14
CA MET A 8 16.25 -32.53 -43.08
C MET A 8 16.72 -32.21 -41.66
N PHE A 9 17.91 -31.64 -41.47
CA PHE A 9 18.39 -31.23 -40.14
C PHE A 9 17.95 -29.82 -39.74
N ALA A 10 17.54 -28.97 -40.70
CA ALA A 10 17.08 -27.61 -40.42
C ALA A 10 15.60 -27.55 -40.00
N LEU A 11 14.79 -28.54 -40.36
CA LEU A 11 13.35 -28.57 -40.05
C LEU A 11 13.01 -29.21 -38.69
N ALA A 12 13.96 -29.91 -38.05
CA ALA A 12 13.78 -30.46 -36.71
C ALA A 12 14.24 -29.53 -35.56
N MET A 13 14.89 -28.41 -35.88
CA MET A 13 15.49 -27.46 -34.91
C MET A 13 14.80 -26.09 -34.89
N ILE A 14 13.58 -25.99 -35.41
CA ILE A 14 12.77 -24.75 -35.35
C ILE A 14 11.47 -24.96 -34.53
N CYS A 15 11.21 -26.18 -34.04
CA CYS A 15 9.95 -26.53 -33.37
C CYS A 15 10.08 -26.74 -31.84
N THR A 16 11.01 -26.06 -31.17
CA THR A 16 11.19 -26.16 -29.68
C THR A 16 11.19 -24.83 -28.94
N LEU A 17 10.73 -23.73 -29.55
CA LEU A 17 10.61 -22.43 -28.87
C LEU A 17 9.26 -21.76 -29.14
N LEU A 18 8.19 -22.47 -28.81
CA LEU A 18 6.92 -21.86 -28.45
C LEU A 18 6.44 -22.50 -27.14
N VAL A 19 7.23 -22.29 -26.09
CA VAL A 19 6.63 -22.25 -24.76
C VAL A 19 5.73 -21.02 -24.79
N PRO A 20 4.41 -21.13 -24.54
CA PRO A 20 3.64 -19.93 -24.28
C PRO A 20 4.30 -19.34 -23.03
N VAL A 21 5.02 -18.23 -23.21
CA VAL A 21 5.38 -17.37 -22.09
C VAL A 21 4.06 -17.15 -21.37
N LEU A 22 3.90 -17.75 -20.19
CA LEU A 22 2.87 -17.39 -19.24
C LEU A 22 3.08 -15.90 -19.02
N GLY A 23 2.37 -15.10 -19.82
CA GLY A 23 2.34 -13.67 -19.69
C GLY A 23 2.00 -13.43 -18.24
N SER A 24 2.93 -12.79 -17.54
CA SER A 24 2.59 -12.07 -16.33
C SER A 24 1.53 -11.07 -16.76
N PHE A 25 0.26 -11.46 -16.64
CA PHE A 25 -0.86 -10.56 -16.84
C PHE A 25 -0.73 -9.50 -15.75
N GLU A 26 -0.32 -8.31 -16.16
CA GLU A 26 -0.55 -7.10 -15.38
C GLU A 26 -2.06 -6.88 -15.36
N LEU A 27 -2.70 -7.33 -14.29
CA LEU A 27 -3.98 -6.77 -13.90
C LEU A 27 -3.72 -5.30 -13.59
N VAL A 28 -4.05 -4.40 -14.53
CA VAL A 28 -4.23 -2.98 -14.25
C VAL A 28 -5.53 -2.83 -13.45
N GLY A 29 -5.48 -3.28 -12.19
CA GLY A 29 -6.58 -3.17 -11.23
C GLY A 29 -6.22 -2.12 -10.20
N GLN A 30 -7.10 -1.16 -9.96
CA GLN A 30 -7.03 -0.33 -8.77
C GLN A 30 -7.15 -1.26 -7.55
N SER A 31 -6.11 -1.30 -6.73
CA SER A 31 -6.19 -1.93 -5.41
C SER A 31 -7.32 -1.26 -4.63
N ILE A 32 -8.19 -2.05 -3.97
CA ILE A 32 -9.15 -1.53 -3.00
C ILE A 32 -8.34 -0.74 -1.99
N LYS A 33 -8.48 0.60 -1.95
CA LYS A 33 -7.81 1.44 -0.96
C LYS A 33 -8.10 0.86 0.42
N ASP A 34 -7.08 0.83 1.27
CA ASP A 34 -7.03 0.00 2.47
C ASP A 34 -8.16 0.36 3.44
N ALA A 35 -9.26 -0.37 3.31
CA ALA A 35 -10.45 -0.23 4.13
C ALA A 35 -10.16 -0.36 5.62
N LEU A 36 -9.06 -1.05 5.95
CA LEU A 36 -8.62 -1.32 7.30
C LEU A 36 -7.47 -0.41 7.75
N ALA A 37 -6.80 0.34 6.86
CA ALA A 37 -5.85 1.39 7.26
C ALA A 37 -6.49 2.77 7.41
N GLU A 38 -7.65 3.04 6.82
CA GLU A 38 -8.40 4.24 7.21
C GLU A 38 -8.94 4.13 8.65
N TYR A 39 -9.20 2.91 9.15
CA TYR A 39 -9.44 2.67 10.56
C TYR A 39 -8.10 2.51 11.28
N THR A 40 -7.49 3.65 11.56
CA THR A 40 -6.27 3.73 12.34
C THR A 40 -6.38 2.88 13.61
N LEU A 41 -5.29 2.21 14.01
CA LEU A 41 -5.14 1.55 15.32
C LEU A 41 -5.65 2.43 16.47
N THR A 42 -5.47 3.75 16.35
CA THR A 42 -5.90 4.74 17.35
C THR A 42 -7.39 5.07 17.28
N ASP A 43 -8.04 4.98 16.12
CA ASP A 43 -9.49 5.23 15.97
C ASP A 43 -10.32 4.02 16.46
N ILE A 44 -9.78 2.81 16.35
CA ILE A 44 -10.33 1.59 16.95
C ILE A 44 -10.17 1.60 18.48
N MET A 45 -9.05 2.13 18.99
CA MET A 45 -8.75 2.16 20.42
C MET A 45 -9.34 3.34 21.19
N ASN A 46 -9.56 4.50 20.56
CA ASN A 46 -10.07 5.70 21.23
C ASN A 46 -11.57 5.96 21.03
N ASN A 47 -12.23 5.24 20.12
CA ASN A 47 -13.64 5.43 19.83
C ASN A 47 -14.40 4.14 20.20
N ASN A 48 -15.39 4.24 21.09
CA ASN A 48 -16.33 3.16 21.47
C ASN A 48 -17.18 2.63 20.28
N GLN A 49 -16.86 3.04 19.04
CA GLN A 49 -17.51 2.67 17.79
C GLN A 49 -17.05 1.31 17.24
N PHE A 50 -15.89 0.79 17.63
CA PHE A 50 -15.34 -0.49 17.13
C PHE A 50 -15.31 -1.58 18.21
N ALA A 51 -16.43 -1.76 18.90
CA ALA A 51 -16.58 -2.89 19.82
C ALA A 51 -16.42 -4.21 19.05
N GLY A 52 -15.54 -5.11 19.52
CA GLY A 52 -15.42 -6.46 18.98
C GLY A 52 -14.23 -6.72 18.04
N ILE A 53 -13.20 -5.87 18.02
CA ILE A 53 -11.92 -6.17 17.35
C ILE A 53 -10.81 -6.30 18.40
N GLU A 54 -10.02 -7.36 18.32
CA GLU A 54 -8.80 -7.55 19.10
C GLU A 54 -7.58 -7.60 18.18
N PHE A 55 -6.38 -7.38 18.74
CA PHE A 55 -5.13 -7.51 17.99
C PHE A 55 -4.56 -8.92 18.15
N GLY A 56 -4.06 -9.49 17.06
CA GLY A 56 -3.28 -10.72 17.06
C GLY A 56 -2.04 -10.59 16.20
N GLU A 57 -1.21 -11.62 16.24
CA GLU A 57 -0.01 -11.72 15.41
C GLU A 57 -0.26 -12.67 14.23
N ALA A 58 0.08 -12.22 13.02
CA ALA A 58 0.13 -13.05 11.83
C ALA A 58 1.37 -13.97 11.84
N GLU A 59 1.41 -14.93 10.91
CA GLU A 59 2.49 -15.93 10.80
C GLU A 59 3.88 -15.31 10.56
N ASP A 60 3.93 -14.07 10.06
CA ASP A 60 5.13 -13.29 9.80
C ASP A 60 5.45 -12.25 10.89
N GLY A 61 4.71 -12.23 12.00
CA GLY A 61 4.89 -11.30 13.12
C GLY A 61 4.31 -9.90 12.88
N PHE A 62 3.56 -9.68 11.79
CA PHE A 62 2.84 -8.43 11.56
C PHE A 62 1.46 -8.44 12.23
N PRO A 63 0.90 -7.26 12.59
CA PRO A 63 -0.38 -7.19 13.28
C PRO A 63 -1.54 -7.65 12.40
N ALA A 64 -2.36 -8.56 12.93
CA ALA A 64 -3.62 -9.00 12.36
C ALA A 64 -4.80 -8.53 13.22
N PHE A 65 -5.96 -8.31 12.60
CA PHE A 65 -7.17 -7.94 13.31
C PHE A 65 -8.01 -9.18 13.56
N ARG A 66 -8.30 -9.47 14.83
CA ARG A 66 -9.22 -10.51 15.25
C ARG A 66 -10.62 -9.94 15.35
N PHE A 67 -11.51 -10.42 14.52
CA PHE A 67 -12.93 -10.08 14.52
C PHE A 67 -13.68 -11.01 15.48
N LEU A 68 -14.31 -10.43 16.49
CA LEU A 68 -15.26 -11.10 17.37
C LEU A 68 -16.67 -11.03 16.81
N GLN A 69 -17.59 -11.81 17.36
CA GLN A 69 -19.01 -11.76 16.97
C GLN A 69 -19.65 -10.38 17.19
N THR A 70 -19.08 -9.52 18.05
CA THR A 70 -19.56 -8.17 18.29
C THR A 70 -19.02 -7.12 17.31
N ALA A 71 -18.03 -7.46 16.48
CA ALA A 71 -17.41 -6.54 15.52
C ALA A 71 -18.46 -5.84 14.65
N ASP A 72 -18.31 -4.52 14.50
CA ASP A 72 -19.07 -3.67 13.57
C ASP A 72 -18.13 -2.70 12.83
N VAL A 73 -17.50 -3.17 11.74
CA VAL A 73 -16.59 -2.35 10.91
C VAL A 73 -17.27 -1.99 9.60
N LYS A 74 -17.41 -0.68 9.33
CA LYS A 74 -18.10 -0.18 8.13
C LYS A 74 -17.66 1.21 7.71
N SER A 75 -17.55 1.45 6.40
CA SER A 75 -17.23 2.72 5.74
C SER A 75 -18.18 3.01 4.59
N PRO A 76 -18.39 4.27 4.19
CA PRO A 76 -18.90 4.57 2.85
C PRO A 76 -17.98 3.93 1.79
N TYR A 77 -18.53 3.16 0.85
CA TYR A 77 -17.71 2.39 -0.11
C TYR A 77 -16.75 3.29 -0.93
N ARG A 78 -17.21 4.50 -1.29
CA ARG A 78 -16.50 5.49 -2.11
C ARG A 78 -15.16 5.97 -1.54
N MET A 79 -14.95 5.77 -0.24
CA MET A 79 -13.67 6.06 0.39
C MET A 79 -12.58 5.09 -0.13
N LEU A 80 -12.99 3.87 -0.48
CA LEU A 80 -12.09 2.72 -0.58
C LEU A 80 -12.17 2.00 -1.93
N LEU A 81 -13.33 2.05 -2.56
CA LEU A 81 -13.65 1.42 -3.84
C LEU A 81 -14.02 2.46 -4.88
N PRO A 82 -13.67 2.24 -6.16
CA PRO A 82 -14.16 3.08 -7.26
C PRO A 82 -15.68 2.96 -7.39
N GLU A 83 -16.30 3.96 -8.04
CA GLU A 83 -17.74 3.95 -8.31
C GLU A 83 -18.17 2.77 -9.19
N LYS A 84 -17.26 2.31 -10.06
CA LYS A 84 -17.52 1.24 -11.02
C LYS A 84 -16.36 0.24 -11.09
N LEU A 85 -16.70 -1.03 -11.31
CA LEU A 85 -15.73 -2.11 -11.46
C LEU A 85 -15.95 -2.87 -12.77
N TYR A 86 -14.92 -2.86 -13.62
CA TYR A 86 -14.89 -3.64 -14.87
C TYR A 86 -14.22 -4.99 -14.65
N GLU A 87 -12.90 -5.11 -14.78
CA GLU A 87 -12.14 -6.32 -14.42
C GLU A 87 -11.28 -5.99 -13.20
N PHE A 88 -11.22 -6.91 -12.25
CA PHE A 88 -10.57 -6.66 -10.97
C PHE A 88 -10.10 -7.95 -10.33
N ALA A 89 -9.29 -7.82 -9.30
CA ALA A 89 -8.92 -8.95 -8.45
C ALA A 89 -9.14 -8.59 -6.98
N ILE A 90 -9.58 -9.58 -6.23
CA ILE A 90 -9.72 -9.52 -4.78
C ILE A 90 -8.65 -10.43 -4.19
N LEU A 91 -7.85 -9.93 -3.26
CA LEU A 91 -6.87 -10.71 -2.49
C LEU A 91 -7.19 -10.56 -1.00
N ILE A 92 -7.35 -11.68 -0.30
CA ILE A 92 -7.64 -11.69 1.14
C ILE A 92 -6.84 -12.80 1.81
N THR A 93 -6.15 -12.45 2.90
CA THR A 93 -5.55 -13.44 3.80
C THR A 93 -6.35 -13.45 5.11
N PHE A 94 -6.77 -14.64 5.53
CA PHE A 94 -7.60 -14.81 6.70
C PHE A 94 -7.33 -16.12 7.45
N ARG A 95 -7.69 -16.16 8.72
CA ARG A 95 -7.71 -17.37 9.54
C ARG A 95 -9.05 -17.45 10.25
N GLN A 96 -9.76 -18.57 10.07
CA GLN A 96 -11.07 -18.78 10.71
C GLN A 96 -10.89 -19.17 12.18
N SER A 97 -11.62 -18.53 13.09
CA SER A 97 -11.75 -18.97 14.49
C SER A 97 -13.08 -19.68 14.76
N SER A 98 -14.01 -19.63 13.79
CA SER A 98 -15.36 -20.18 13.91
C SER A 98 -15.73 -20.98 12.67
N LEU A 99 -16.50 -22.05 12.86
CA LEU A 99 -17.00 -22.91 11.77
C LEU A 99 -18.28 -22.37 11.11
N LYS A 100 -18.82 -21.24 11.60
CA LYS A 100 -20.07 -20.64 11.11
C LYS A 100 -19.94 -20.00 9.73
N GLY A 101 -18.72 -19.69 9.27
CA GLY A 101 -18.49 -18.90 8.06
C GLY A 101 -18.78 -17.42 8.27
N GLY A 102 -19.25 -16.74 7.23
CA GLY A 102 -19.56 -15.30 7.26
C GLY A 102 -18.95 -14.53 6.09
N TYR A 103 -19.16 -13.22 6.06
CA TYR A 103 -18.57 -12.34 5.04
C TYR A 103 -17.19 -11.87 5.48
N LEU A 104 -16.18 -12.03 4.62
CA LEU A 104 -14.87 -11.40 4.82
C LEU A 104 -14.97 -9.90 4.58
N PHE A 105 -15.68 -9.50 3.52
CA PHE A 105 -16.16 -8.14 3.30
C PHE A 105 -17.43 -8.16 2.44
N SER A 106 -18.17 -7.06 2.45
CA SER A 106 -19.29 -6.85 1.54
C SER A 106 -19.56 -5.37 1.30
N VAL A 107 -20.03 -5.01 0.10
CA VAL A 107 -20.62 -3.72 -0.22
C VAL A 107 -22.12 -3.91 -0.31
N VAL A 108 -22.85 -3.26 0.57
CA VAL A 108 -24.30 -3.39 0.72
C VAL A 108 -24.96 -2.10 0.30
N ASN A 109 -26.11 -2.22 -0.36
CA ASN A 109 -26.92 -1.07 -0.77
C ASN A 109 -27.35 -0.21 0.45
N PRO A 110 -27.83 1.03 0.24
CA PRO A 110 -28.16 1.95 1.33
C PRO A 110 -29.27 1.46 2.27
N LEU A 111 -30.03 0.45 1.85
CA LEU A 111 -31.11 -0.16 2.63
C LEU A 111 -30.66 -1.37 3.45
N ASP A 112 -29.38 -1.75 3.41
CA ASP A 112 -28.84 -2.96 4.05
C ASP A 112 -29.48 -4.27 3.56
N THR A 113 -30.13 -4.30 2.39
CA THR A 113 -30.91 -5.46 1.91
C THR A 113 -30.23 -6.28 0.82
N VAL A 114 -29.29 -5.70 0.07
CA VAL A 114 -28.65 -6.37 -1.08
C VAL A 114 -27.13 -6.21 -1.03
N VAL A 115 -26.42 -7.34 -1.03
CA VAL A 115 -24.95 -7.37 -1.22
C VAL A 115 -24.65 -7.21 -2.71
N GLN A 116 -24.07 -6.06 -3.08
CA GLN A 116 -23.66 -5.76 -4.44
C GLN A 116 -22.36 -6.45 -4.82
N LEU A 117 -21.38 -6.46 -3.91
CA LEU A 117 -20.11 -7.16 -4.05
C LEU A 117 -19.71 -7.74 -2.69
N GLY A 118 -19.15 -8.95 -2.65
CA GLY A 118 -18.58 -9.46 -1.40
C GLY A 118 -17.95 -10.83 -1.54
N VAL A 119 -17.22 -11.24 -0.51
CA VAL A 119 -16.67 -12.60 -0.40
C VAL A 119 -17.26 -13.27 0.82
N HIS A 120 -18.01 -14.34 0.59
CA HIS A 120 -18.75 -15.07 1.61
C HIS A 120 -18.16 -16.47 1.82
N LEU A 121 -17.91 -16.82 3.08
CA LEU A 121 -17.54 -18.16 3.52
C LEU A 121 -18.78 -18.92 3.99
N SER A 122 -19.04 -20.09 3.43
CA SER A 122 -20.08 -20.97 3.97
C SER A 122 -19.68 -21.53 5.33
N PRO A 123 -20.66 -22.03 6.12
CA PRO A 123 -20.34 -22.88 7.27
C PRO A 123 -19.49 -24.08 6.85
N VAL A 124 -18.63 -24.54 7.74
CA VAL A 124 -17.80 -25.73 7.53
C VAL A 124 -18.68 -26.96 7.69
N VAL A 125 -18.80 -27.76 6.63
CA VAL A 125 -19.54 -29.03 6.59
C VAL A 125 -18.59 -30.11 6.07
N LYS A 126 -18.48 -31.23 6.79
CA LYS A 126 -17.58 -32.36 6.43
C LYS A 126 -16.13 -31.90 6.13
N ASN A 127 -15.55 -31.07 7.00
CA ASN A 127 -14.20 -30.49 6.84
C ASN A 127 -13.98 -29.68 5.56
N SER A 128 -15.05 -29.12 4.99
CA SER A 128 -14.96 -28.26 3.81
C SER A 128 -15.88 -27.06 3.95
N TYR A 129 -15.50 -25.94 3.35
CA TYR A 129 -16.31 -24.74 3.24
C TYR A 129 -16.17 -24.17 1.84
N ASN A 130 -17.14 -23.36 1.44
CA ASN A 130 -17.16 -22.71 0.14
C ASN A 130 -16.79 -21.24 0.29
N VAL A 131 -15.85 -20.79 -0.54
CA VAL A 131 -15.57 -19.37 -0.79
C VAL A 131 -16.42 -18.94 -1.98
N SER A 132 -17.41 -18.09 -1.75
CA SER A 132 -18.32 -17.59 -2.79
C SER A 132 -18.09 -16.10 -3.05
N LEU A 133 -17.92 -15.74 -4.33
CA LEU A 133 -17.97 -14.36 -4.79
C LEU A 133 -19.43 -13.95 -4.99
N VAL A 134 -19.88 -12.94 -4.26
CA VAL A 134 -21.20 -12.33 -4.44
C VAL A 134 -21.05 -11.13 -5.38
N TYR A 135 -21.89 -11.06 -6.40
CA TYR A 135 -21.87 -10.01 -7.42
C TYR A 135 -23.30 -9.79 -7.93
N THR A 136 -23.88 -8.63 -7.62
CA THR A 136 -25.29 -8.32 -7.86
C THR A 136 -25.49 -6.82 -8.08
N GLN A 137 -26.46 -6.44 -8.90
CA GLN A 137 -26.98 -5.07 -8.91
C GLN A 137 -27.81 -4.76 -7.65
N ALA A 138 -27.91 -3.49 -7.29
CA ALA A 138 -28.65 -3.01 -6.13
C ALA A 138 -30.18 -3.19 -6.23
N ASP A 139 -30.71 -3.30 -7.44
CA ASP A 139 -32.14 -3.41 -7.74
C ASP A 139 -32.67 -4.86 -7.72
N GLN A 140 -31.80 -5.85 -7.55
CA GLN A 140 -32.19 -7.25 -7.49
C GLN A 140 -32.52 -7.70 -6.07
N ASN A 141 -33.50 -8.61 -5.93
CA ASN A 141 -34.09 -8.98 -4.63
C ASN A 141 -33.18 -9.80 -3.70
N THR A 142 -32.06 -10.38 -4.16
CA THR A 142 -31.15 -11.17 -3.31
C THR A 142 -29.75 -11.22 -3.91
N GLY A 143 -28.71 -11.17 -3.07
CA GLY A 143 -27.31 -11.22 -3.51
C GLY A 143 -26.97 -12.50 -4.26
N ARG A 144 -26.67 -12.40 -5.57
CA ARG A 144 -26.34 -13.53 -6.45
C ARG A 144 -24.89 -13.96 -6.23
N LYS A 145 -24.67 -15.25 -5.95
CA LYS A 145 -23.33 -15.85 -5.93
C LYS A 145 -22.88 -16.10 -7.38
N LEU A 146 -21.87 -15.37 -7.83
CA LEU A 146 -21.34 -15.45 -9.18
C LEU A 146 -20.48 -16.70 -9.39
N ALA A 147 -19.66 -17.03 -8.39
CA ALA A 147 -18.81 -18.21 -8.39
C ALA A 147 -18.65 -18.74 -6.96
N SER A 148 -18.43 -20.04 -6.82
CA SER A 148 -18.24 -20.69 -5.52
C SER A 148 -17.20 -21.81 -5.61
N PHE A 149 -16.22 -21.78 -4.72
CA PHE A 149 -15.07 -22.68 -4.73
C PHE A 149 -14.96 -23.42 -3.40
N GLY A 150 -14.87 -24.74 -3.45
CA GLY A 150 -14.71 -25.57 -2.26
C GLY A 150 -13.26 -25.55 -1.76
N VAL A 151 -13.09 -25.34 -0.45
CA VAL A 151 -11.80 -25.30 0.23
C VAL A 151 -11.85 -26.25 1.43
N ALA A 152 -10.78 -27.02 1.60
CA ALA A 152 -10.62 -27.86 2.78
C ALA A 152 -10.42 -26.99 4.03
N HIS A 153 -11.17 -27.28 5.09
CA HIS A 153 -10.97 -26.62 6.37
C HIS A 153 -9.77 -27.22 7.10
N ALA A 154 -8.84 -26.36 7.49
CA ALA A 154 -7.72 -26.69 8.37
C ALA A 154 -7.80 -25.79 9.62
N PRO A 155 -7.89 -26.35 10.84
CA PRO A 155 -7.90 -25.57 12.07
C PRO A 155 -6.64 -24.72 12.19
N ASP A 156 -6.80 -23.49 12.69
CA ASP A 156 -5.71 -22.56 12.98
C ASP A 156 -4.74 -22.23 11.83
N LYS A 157 -5.14 -22.55 10.59
CA LYS A 157 -4.35 -22.28 9.40
C LYS A 157 -4.68 -20.88 8.85
N TRP A 158 -3.65 -20.13 8.49
CA TRP A 158 -3.78 -18.98 7.61
C TRP A 158 -4.11 -19.42 6.18
N ASN A 159 -5.05 -18.74 5.55
CA ASN A 159 -5.51 -19.01 4.18
C ASN A 159 -5.32 -17.74 3.37
N SER A 160 -4.62 -17.83 2.24
CA SER A 160 -4.52 -16.72 1.30
C SER A 160 -5.32 -17.04 0.04
N ILE A 161 -6.33 -16.23 -0.26
CA ILE A 161 -7.20 -16.41 -1.43
C ILE A 161 -7.10 -15.24 -2.39
N ALA A 162 -7.13 -15.52 -3.69
CA ALA A 162 -7.37 -14.49 -4.69
C ALA A 162 -8.48 -14.88 -5.66
N LEU A 163 -9.34 -13.92 -5.99
CA LEU A 163 -10.38 -14.05 -7.00
C LEU A 163 -10.07 -13.07 -8.12
N GLN A 164 -9.63 -13.56 -9.26
CA GLN A 164 -9.46 -12.76 -10.47
C GLN A 164 -10.78 -12.79 -11.24
N VAL A 165 -11.42 -11.64 -11.37
CA VAL A 165 -12.73 -11.47 -12.01
C VAL A 165 -12.50 -10.81 -13.36
N LEU A 166 -12.67 -11.61 -14.41
CA LEU A 166 -12.61 -11.17 -15.80
C LEU A 166 -14.02 -11.03 -16.36
N SER A 167 -14.13 -10.57 -17.61
CA SER A 167 -15.39 -10.41 -18.32
C SER A 167 -16.29 -11.66 -18.33
N ASP A 168 -15.73 -12.84 -18.58
CA ASP A 168 -16.45 -14.11 -18.82
C ASP A 168 -16.08 -15.25 -17.84
N LYS A 169 -15.15 -15.01 -16.91
CA LYS A 169 -14.67 -16.05 -16.00
C LYS A 169 -14.13 -15.49 -14.70
N VAL A 170 -14.14 -16.34 -13.67
CA VAL A 170 -13.52 -16.09 -12.37
C VAL A 170 -12.47 -17.16 -12.12
N SER A 171 -11.22 -16.74 -11.91
CA SER A 171 -10.12 -17.62 -11.51
C SER A 171 -9.91 -17.52 -10.00
N PHE A 172 -9.91 -18.67 -9.32
CA PHE A 172 -9.68 -18.78 -7.89
C PHE A 172 -8.27 -19.30 -7.62
N TYR A 173 -7.52 -18.51 -6.86
CA TYR A 173 -6.21 -18.84 -6.35
C TYR A 173 -6.32 -19.12 -4.85
N TYR A 174 -5.63 -20.17 -4.39
CA TYR A 174 -5.53 -20.53 -2.98
C TYR A 174 -4.06 -20.79 -2.66
N ASP A 175 -3.55 -20.14 -1.62
CA ASP A 175 -2.13 -20.13 -1.23
C ASP A 175 -1.21 -19.78 -2.43
N CYS A 176 -1.60 -18.75 -3.19
CA CYS A 176 -0.89 -18.25 -4.37
C CYS A 176 -0.79 -19.23 -5.55
N GLU A 177 -1.60 -20.29 -5.56
CA GLU A 177 -1.69 -21.26 -6.66
C GLU A 177 -3.07 -21.22 -7.32
N LEU A 178 -3.11 -21.25 -8.65
CA LEU A 178 -4.37 -21.34 -9.40
C LEU A 178 -5.01 -22.71 -9.13
N ARG A 179 -6.19 -22.71 -8.52
CA ARG A 179 -6.95 -23.94 -8.22
C ARG A 179 -8.01 -24.23 -9.25
N ASN A 180 -8.86 -23.24 -9.52
CA ASN A 180 -10.04 -23.43 -10.36
C ASN A 180 -10.31 -22.17 -11.19
N THR A 181 -10.90 -22.36 -12.35
CA THR A 181 -11.45 -21.28 -13.17
C THR A 181 -12.87 -21.67 -13.56
N THR A 182 -13.81 -20.79 -13.28
CA THR A 182 -15.24 -21.00 -13.57
C THR A 182 -15.68 -19.95 -14.58
N LEU A 183 -16.29 -20.39 -15.68
CA LEU A 183 -16.94 -19.48 -16.63
C LEU A 183 -18.20 -18.90 -15.97
N VAL A 184 -18.40 -17.60 -16.11
CA VAL A 184 -19.51 -16.87 -15.47
C VAL A 184 -20.11 -15.85 -16.44
N THR A 185 -21.39 -15.58 -16.28
CA THR A 185 -22.08 -14.50 -17.00
C THR A 185 -22.33 -13.35 -16.03
N ARG A 186 -21.60 -12.24 -16.22
CA ARG A 186 -21.74 -11.05 -15.39
C ARG A 186 -22.85 -10.18 -15.91
N GLU A 187 -23.85 -9.98 -15.06
CA GLU A 187 -24.98 -9.09 -15.29
C GLU A 187 -25.07 -8.20 -14.07
N PRO A 188 -24.65 -6.92 -14.18
CA PRO A 188 -24.09 -6.23 -15.34
C PRO A 188 -22.64 -6.64 -15.63
N ILE A 189 -22.11 -6.25 -16.79
CA ILE A 189 -20.67 -6.43 -17.11
C ILE A 189 -19.83 -5.49 -16.22
N GLU A 190 -20.28 -4.26 -16.04
CA GLU A 190 -19.67 -3.28 -15.14
C GLU A 190 -20.51 -3.18 -13.87
N LEU A 191 -19.91 -3.48 -12.71
CA LEU A 191 -20.62 -3.33 -11.44
C LEU A 191 -20.61 -1.86 -11.05
N VAL A 192 -21.80 -1.30 -10.86
CA VAL A 192 -21.98 0.08 -10.38
C VAL A 192 -22.55 0.02 -8.97
N PHE A 193 -21.90 0.73 -8.05
CA PHE A 193 -22.35 0.85 -6.67
C PHE A 193 -23.33 2.02 -6.51
N ASP A 194 -24.28 1.91 -5.58
CA ASP A 194 -25.09 3.08 -5.24
C ASP A 194 -24.24 4.09 -4.48
N SER A 195 -24.48 5.38 -4.72
CA SER A 195 -23.69 6.47 -4.12
C SER A 195 -23.64 6.46 -2.58
N ALA A 196 -24.64 5.86 -1.92
CA ALA A 196 -24.74 5.73 -0.47
C ALA A 196 -24.49 4.30 0.04
N SER A 197 -23.91 3.41 -0.77
CA SER A 197 -23.59 2.05 -0.34
C SER A 197 -22.55 2.01 0.77
N THR A 198 -22.65 1.01 1.62
CA THR A 198 -21.76 0.82 2.77
C THR A 198 -20.87 -0.39 2.53
N LEU A 199 -19.57 -0.20 2.65
CA LEU A 199 -18.59 -1.29 2.75
C LEU A 199 -18.53 -1.77 4.19
N TYR A 200 -18.80 -3.04 4.41
CA TYR A 200 -18.65 -3.75 5.66
C TYR A 200 -17.45 -4.69 5.60
N ILE A 201 -16.69 -4.77 6.71
CA ILE A 201 -15.65 -5.78 6.89
C ILE A 201 -16.10 -6.77 7.96
N GLY A 202 -16.00 -8.07 7.68
CA GLY A 202 -16.41 -9.11 8.60
C GLY A 202 -17.94 -9.33 8.73
N GLN A 203 -18.77 -8.68 7.90
CA GLN A 203 -20.25 -8.82 7.92
C GLN A 203 -20.89 -8.24 6.65
N ALA A 204 -22.23 -8.28 6.57
CA ALA A 204 -23.05 -7.70 5.50
C ALA A 204 -24.23 -6.86 6.03
N GLY A 205 -23.95 -5.93 6.93
CA GLY A 205 -24.98 -5.05 7.48
C GLY A 205 -25.92 -5.74 8.47
N SER A 206 -26.83 -4.94 9.01
CA SER A 206 -27.66 -5.34 10.15
C SER A 206 -28.77 -6.34 9.79
N ILE A 207 -29.26 -6.31 8.55
CA ILE A 207 -30.37 -7.15 8.06
C ILE A 207 -29.86 -8.49 7.52
N ILE A 208 -28.81 -8.49 6.70
CA ILE A 208 -28.26 -9.72 6.08
C ILE A 208 -27.35 -10.46 7.07
N GLY A 209 -26.58 -9.72 7.89
CA GLY A 209 -25.73 -10.30 8.93
C GLY A 209 -24.51 -11.03 8.37
N GLY A 210 -24.37 -12.33 8.70
CA GLY A 210 -23.23 -13.13 8.26
C GLY A 210 -21.90 -12.69 8.88
N LYS A 211 -21.86 -12.54 10.21
CA LYS A 211 -20.68 -12.12 10.96
C LYS A 211 -19.56 -13.16 10.88
N PHE A 212 -18.39 -12.73 10.42
CA PHE A 212 -17.16 -13.49 10.41
C PHE A 212 -16.46 -13.39 11.77
N GLU A 213 -15.93 -14.52 12.23
CA GLU A 213 -15.17 -14.62 13.46
C GLU A 213 -13.82 -15.29 13.17
N GLY A 214 -12.74 -14.55 13.36
CA GLY A 214 -11.41 -14.96 12.93
C GLY A 214 -10.46 -13.78 12.76
N TYR A 215 -9.30 -14.05 12.18
CA TYR A 215 -8.29 -13.03 11.89
C TYR A 215 -8.35 -12.65 10.42
N LEU A 216 -8.27 -11.36 10.14
CA LEU A 216 -8.00 -10.82 8.80
C LEU A 216 -6.62 -10.16 8.82
N GLU A 217 -5.76 -10.55 7.87
CA GLU A 217 -4.51 -9.80 7.63
C GLU A 217 -4.89 -8.44 7.04
N LYS A 218 -4.16 -7.40 7.44
CA LYS A 218 -4.27 -6.07 6.83
C LYS A 218 -4.17 -6.19 5.31
N ILE A 219 -5.12 -5.61 4.58
CA ILE A 219 -5.04 -5.49 3.12
C ILE A 219 -3.98 -4.42 2.85
N ASN A 220 -2.71 -4.83 2.75
CA ASN A 220 -1.63 -3.90 2.43
C ASN A 220 -1.88 -3.30 1.05
N THR A 221 -2.49 -2.11 1.01
CA THR A 221 -2.38 -1.27 -0.17
C THR A 221 -1.01 -0.65 -0.19
N PRO A 222 -0.39 -0.55 -1.38
CA PRO A 222 0.85 0.18 -1.50
C PRO A 222 0.61 1.62 -1.02
N THR A 223 1.38 2.04 -0.04
CA THR A 223 1.36 3.38 0.54
C THR A 223 2.79 3.90 0.54
N LEU A 224 2.94 5.22 0.67
CA LEU A 224 4.25 5.87 0.79
C LEU A 224 4.37 6.41 2.21
N ARG A 225 5.35 5.91 2.97
CA ARG A 225 5.57 6.41 4.34
C ARG A 225 6.41 7.67 4.35
N VAL A 226 6.02 8.59 5.21
CA VAL A 226 6.78 9.77 5.61
C VAL A 226 7.15 9.67 7.09
N ALA A 227 8.41 9.97 7.39
CA ALA A 227 8.96 10.02 8.74
C ALA A 227 9.87 11.23 8.88
N ALA A 228 10.03 11.76 10.09
CA ALA A 228 11.08 12.74 10.37
C ALA A 228 12.39 12.04 10.77
N LEU A 229 13.53 12.68 10.49
CA LEU A 229 14.77 12.36 11.20
C LEU A 229 14.57 12.59 12.71
N ASN A 230 15.32 11.87 13.54
CA ASN A 230 15.19 11.85 15.00
C ASN A 230 15.63 13.13 15.72
N GLU A 231 16.29 14.05 15.01
CA GLU A 231 16.75 15.34 15.54
C GLU A 231 16.62 16.42 14.45
N PRO A 232 16.42 17.69 14.84
CA PRO A 232 16.42 18.80 13.89
C PRO A 232 17.83 19.06 13.35
N SER A 233 17.93 19.53 12.11
CA SER A 233 19.20 19.79 11.43
C SER A 233 19.25 21.19 10.83
N THR A 234 20.46 21.72 10.70
CA THR A 234 20.74 22.95 9.95
C THR A 234 20.66 22.67 8.44
N GLY A 235 20.89 23.69 7.63
CA GLY A 235 21.01 23.56 6.18
C GLY A 235 22.24 22.80 5.71
N ASP A 236 23.21 22.48 6.57
CA ASP A 236 24.35 21.62 6.23
C ASP A 236 24.04 20.17 6.58
N LEU A 237 23.55 19.44 5.59
CA LEU A 237 23.21 18.02 5.67
C LEU A 237 24.30 17.14 5.05
N GLN A 238 25.49 17.70 4.80
CA GLN A 238 26.53 17.09 3.97
C GLN A 238 26.02 16.83 2.54
N GLY A 239 25.18 17.74 2.04
CA GLY A 239 24.52 17.64 0.75
C GLY A 239 23.34 16.66 0.73
N ILE A 240 22.70 16.53 -0.44
CA ILE A 240 21.53 15.65 -0.59
C ILE A 240 21.86 14.18 -0.31
N ARG A 241 23.08 13.72 -0.63
CA ARG A 241 23.52 12.35 -0.35
C ARG A 241 23.60 12.06 1.14
N GLY A 242 24.12 13.00 1.92
CA GLY A 242 24.15 12.89 3.39
C GLY A 242 22.75 12.83 3.98
N ALA A 243 21.83 13.65 3.47
CA ALA A 243 20.42 13.64 3.86
C ALA A 243 19.73 12.30 3.52
N ASP A 244 19.84 11.82 2.29
CA ASP A 244 19.30 10.53 1.84
C ASP A 244 19.86 9.37 2.71
N PHE A 245 21.17 9.38 2.97
CA PHE A 245 21.81 8.36 3.80
C PHE A 245 21.36 8.39 5.26
N ALA A 246 21.12 9.58 5.82
CA ALA A 246 20.56 9.73 7.16
C ALA A 246 19.14 9.13 7.24
N CYS A 247 18.30 9.37 6.23
CA CYS A 247 16.96 8.79 6.12
C CYS A 247 17.01 7.26 6.06
N TYR A 248 17.83 6.70 5.17
CA TYR A 248 18.05 5.26 5.07
C TYR A 248 18.46 4.64 6.41
N ARG A 249 19.51 5.19 7.02
CA ARG A 249 20.11 4.62 8.23
C ARG A 249 19.14 4.64 9.41
N GLN A 250 18.38 5.72 9.57
CA GLN A 250 17.39 5.82 10.65
C GLN A 250 16.15 4.97 10.38
N GLY A 251 15.67 4.91 9.14
CA GLY A 251 14.57 4.03 8.73
C GLY A 251 14.87 2.56 9.02
N ARG A 252 16.07 2.10 8.63
CA ARG A 252 16.53 0.71 8.89
C ARG A 252 16.57 0.39 10.38
N ARG A 253 17.08 1.31 11.22
CA ARG A 253 17.12 1.14 12.69
C ARG A 253 15.73 1.12 13.32
N ALA A 254 14.75 1.76 12.69
CA ALA A 254 13.36 1.72 13.09
C ALA A 254 12.59 0.51 12.54
N GLY A 255 13.28 -0.44 11.88
CA GLY A 255 12.65 -1.62 11.27
C GLY A 255 11.87 -1.32 9.99
N LEU A 256 11.96 -0.09 9.45
CA LEU A 256 11.33 0.28 8.19
C LEU A 256 12.28 -0.07 7.05
N LEU A 257 11.95 -1.12 6.30
CA LEU A 257 12.80 -1.68 5.24
C LEU A 257 12.66 -0.95 3.89
N GLY A 258 11.84 0.11 3.83
CA GLY A 258 11.60 0.91 2.63
C GLY A 258 12.82 1.68 2.14
N THR A 259 12.78 2.09 0.86
CA THR A 259 13.81 2.94 0.27
C THR A 259 13.52 4.40 0.59
N PHE A 260 14.06 4.91 1.70
CA PHE A 260 13.83 6.28 2.14
C PHE A 260 14.78 7.30 1.52
N LYS A 261 14.22 8.37 0.96
CA LYS A 261 14.93 9.57 0.50
C LYS A 261 14.53 10.78 1.33
N ALA A 262 15.41 11.78 1.42
CA ALA A 262 15.10 13.05 2.06
C ALA A 262 14.06 13.83 1.24
N PHE A 263 13.05 14.39 1.90
CA PHE A 263 12.02 15.26 1.32
C PHE A 263 12.60 16.65 1.05
N LEU A 264 13.57 16.74 0.15
CA LEU A 264 14.29 17.96 -0.17
C LEU A 264 14.50 18.03 -1.69
N SER A 265 14.36 19.22 -2.27
CA SER A 265 14.84 19.43 -3.64
C SER A 265 16.37 19.44 -3.70
N SER A 266 16.96 19.09 -4.85
CA SER A 266 18.41 19.14 -5.06
C SER A 266 18.76 19.79 -6.40
N ARG A 267 20.07 19.89 -6.71
CA ARG A 267 20.56 20.43 -7.99
C ARG A 267 20.11 19.62 -9.22
N VAL A 268 19.73 18.37 -9.04
CA VAL A 268 19.42 17.45 -10.15
C VAL A 268 18.04 16.80 -10.03
N GLN A 269 17.33 17.00 -8.90
CA GLN A 269 16.04 16.37 -8.64
C GLN A 269 15.07 17.39 -8.06
N ASN A 270 13.89 17.51 -8.68
CA ASN A 270 12.76 18.24 -8.12
C ASN A 270 12.12 17.41 -7.01
N LEU A 271 11.48 18.09 -6.06
CA LEU A 271 10.86 17.43 -4.92
C LEU A 271 9.71 16.51 -5.34
N ASP A 272 8.87 16.91 -6.29
CA ASP A 272 7.76 16.10 -6.81
C ASP A 272 8.22 14.81 -7.52
N THR A 273 9.46 14.80 -8.03
CA THR A 273 10.04 13.68 -8.78
C THR A 273 10.77 12.64 -7.92
N ILE A 274 10.81 12.80 -6.60
CA ILE A 274 11.43 11.82 -5.69
C ILE A 274 10.76 10.44 -5.80
N VAL A 275 9.44 10.42 -5.92
CA VAL A 275 8.63 9.21 -6.05
C VAL A 275 8.46 8.83 -7.53
N ARG A 276 8.62 7.53 -7.83
CA ARG A 276 8.46 7.01 -9.20
C ARG A 276 7.06 7.32 -9.76
N PRO A 277 6.93 7.61 -11.08
CA PRO A 277 5.63 7.97 -11.68
C PRO A 277 4.47 7.04 -11.34
N ALA A 278 4.69 5.72 -11.34
CA ALA A 278 3.68 4.70 -11.05
C ALA A 278 3.11 4.76 -9.62
N ASP A 279 3.86 5.34 -8.67
CA ASP A 279 3.47 5.40 -7.26
C ASP A 279 2.85 6.75 -6.87
N ARG A 280 2.79 7.73 -7.78
CA ARG A 280 2.42 9.10 -7.40
C ARG A 280 0.94 9.27 -7.02
N ASP A 281 0.11 8.30 -7.36
CA ASP A 281 -1.30 8.27 -6.97
C ASP A 281 -1.53 7.56 -5.62
N LEU A 282 -0.48 6.98 -5.03
CA LEU A 282 -0.56 6.28 -3.75
C LEU A 282 -0.71 7.26 -2.57
N PRO A 283 -1.49 6.88 -1.54
CA PRO A 283 -1.64 7.69 -0.34
C PRO A 283 -0.31 7.80 0.42
N VAL A 284 -0.11 8.98 1.02
CA VAL A 284 1.07 9.30 1.82
C VAL A 284 0.68 9.22 3.28
N VAL A 285 1.35 8.36 4.03
CA VAL A 285 1.03 8.04 5.43
C VAL A 285 2.21 8.34 6.36
N ASN A 286 1.96 8.51 7.65
CA ASN A 286 3.03 8.58 8.64
C ASN A 286 3.60 7.19 9.01
N THR A 287 4.56 7.12 9.93
CA THR A 287 5.15 5.84 10.39
C THR A 287 4.17 4.93 11.16
N ARG A 288 3.03 5.45 11.61
CA ARG A 288 1.95 4.70 12.27
C ARG A 288 0.86 4.23 11.29
N GLY A 289 0.89 4.72 10.05
CA GLY A 289 -0.07 4.38 9.00
C GLY A 289 -1.18 5.41 8.80
N ASP A 290 -1.22 6.50 9.57
CA ASP A 290 -2.24 7.54 9.43
C ASP A 290 -2.01 8.32 8.12
N VAL A 291 -3.07 8.53 7.34
CA VAL A 291 -3.01 9.29 6.08
C VAL A 291 -2.71 10.76 6.35
N LEU A 292 -1.64 11.27 5.72
CA LEU A 292 -1.28 12.68 5.68
C LEU A 292 -1.81 13.35 4.41
N PHE A 293 -1.71 12.65 3.28
CA PHE A 293 -2.20 13.12 1.98
C PHE A 293 -2.83 11.99 1.18
N ASN A 294 -3.90 12.31 0.45
CA ASN A 294 -4.62 11.33 -0.39
C ASN A 294 -3.77 10.77 -1.54
N SER A 295 -2.79 11.54 -2.02
CA SER A 295 -1.80 11.07 -2.98
C SER A 295 -0.53 11.92 -2.94
N TRP A 296 0.59 11.38 -3.40
CA TRP A 296 1.84 12.14 -3.58
C TRP A 296 1.65 13.32 -4.53
N LYS A 297 0.99 13.12 -5.67
CA LYS A 297 0.65 14.20 -6.62
C LYS A 297 -0.20 15.30 -5.96
N GLY A 298 -1.06 14.95 -5.01
CA GLY A 298 -1.91 15.88 -4.28
C GLY A 298 -1.13 16.91 -3.46
N ILE A 299 0.08 16.59 -3.01
CA ILE A 299 0.95 17.53 -2.26
C ILE A 299 1.37 18.71 -3.15
N PHE A 300 1.62 18.44 -4.43
CA PHE A 300 2.23 19.36 -5.38
C PHE A 300 1.22 20.00 -6.35
N ASN A 301 -0.04 20.12 -5.93
CA ASN A 301 -1.12 20.73 -6.71
C ASN A 301 -1.05 22.27 -6.78
N GLY A 302 0.03 22.89 -6.26
CA GLY A 302 0.22 24.34 -6.18
C GLY A 302 -0.38 25.01 -4.95
N GLN A 303 -1.15 24.30 -4.10
CA GLN A 303 -1.74 24.84 -2.87
C GLN A 303 -0.80 24.78 -1.65
N GLY A 304 0.43 24.31 -1.84
CA GLY A 304 1.45 24.26 -0.79
C GLY A 304 1.35 23.03 0.12
N GLY A 305 0.78 21.92 -0.37
CA GLY A 305 0.65 20.68 0.41
C GLY A 305 -0.16 20.86 1.68
N PHE A 306 -1.42 21.30 1.55
CA PHE A 306 -2.32 21.56 2.68
C PHE A 306 -2.70 20.27 3.42
N PHE A 307 -2.60 20.29 4.75
CA PHE A 307 -3.07 19.22 5.61
C PHE A 307 -4.55 19.41 5.96
N SER A 308 -5.39 18.42 5.68
CA SER A 308 -6.82 18.44 6.02
C SER A 308 -7.09 18.39 7.53
N GLN A 309 -6.11 17.91 8.31
CA GLN A 309 -6.14 17.81 9.76
C GLN A 309 -4.83 18.33 10.34
N ALA A 310 -4.72 18.40 11.68
CA ALA A 310 -3.43 18.70 12.31
C ALA A 310 -2.37 17.65 11.89
N PRO A 311 -1.18 18.06 11.42
CA PRO A 311 -0.18 17.14 10.89
C PRO A 311 0.36 16.23 12.00
N ARG A 312 0.08 14.93 11.90
CA ARG A 312 0.55 13.89 12.82
C ARG A 312 1.84 13.26 12.28
N ILE A 313 2.93 14.02 12.30
CA ILE A 313 4.22 13.56 11.78
C ILE A 313 5.06 12.98 12.93
N TYR A 314 5.62 11.80 12.70
CA TYR A 314 6.46 11.10 13.68
C TYR A 314 7.88 10.91 13.15
N SER A 315 8.87 10.99 14.05
CA SER A 315 10.25 10.61 13.75
C SER A 315 10.40 9.10 13.61
N PHE A 316 11.53 8.65 13.07
CA PHE A 316 11.89 7.22 13.06
C PHE A 316 11.95 6.60 14.48
N SER A 317 12.22 7.39 15.51
CA SER A 317 12.17 6.99 16.93
C SER A 317 10.77 7.00 17.54
N GLY A 318 9.73 7.33 16.77
CA GLY A 318 8.32 7.29 17.19
C GLY A 318 7.82 8.54 17.93
N LYS A 319 8.64 9.59 18.04
CA LYS A 319 8.28 10.88 18.68
C LYS A 319 7.42 11.73 17.73
N ASN A 320 6.39 12.38 18.25
CA ASN A 320 5.58 13.32 17.46
C ASN A 320 6.29 14.68 17.37
N VAL A 321 6.65 15.09 16.15
CA VAL A 321 7.43 16.34 15.94
C VAL A 321 6.68 17.59 16.35
N MET A 322 5.34 17.56 16.35
CA MET A 322 4.52 18.72 16.73
C MET A 322 4.48 18.94 18.24
N THR A 323 4.60 17.89 19.05
CA THR A 323 4.46 17.99 20.51
C THR A 323 5.75 17.79 21.28
N ASP A 324 6.70 17.04 20.72
CA ASP A 324 7.97 16.74 21.39
C ASP A 324 8.88 17.99 21.41
N SER A 325 9.56 18.21 22.53
CA SER A 325 10.45 19.36 22.74
C SER A 325 11.78 19.27 21.99
N THR A 326 12.12 18.09 21.44
CA THR A 326 13.31 17.88 20.58
C THR A 326 13.28 18.81 19.36
N TRP A 327 12.10 19.15 18.84
CA TRP A 327 11.91 20.12 17.76
C TRP A 327 11.26 21.40 18.28
N PRO A 328 12.03 22.38 18.78
CA PRO A 328 11.45 23.63 19.27
C PRO A 328 10.79 24.45 18.16
N MET A 329 11.34 24.38 16.93
CA MET A 329 10.77 25.01 15.75
C MET A 329 9.98 23.98 14.94
N LYS A 330 8.66 24.19 14.81
CA LYS A 330 7.75 23.29 14.07
C LYS A 330 7.77 23.54 12.56
N MET A 331 8.97 23.74 12.01
CA MET A 331 9.17 24.01 10.59
C MET A 331 9.93 22.88 9.89
N VAL A 332 9.64 22.66 8.62
CA VAL A 332 10.22 21.60 7.78
C VAL A 332 11.04 22.23 6.66
N TRP A 333 12.28 21.79 6.47
CA TRP A 333 13.06 22.13 5.27
C TRP A 333 12.48 21.43 4.04
N HIS A 334 12.38 22.13 2.91
CA HIS A 334 12.01 21.52 1.61
C HIS A 334 12.77 22.12 0.41
N GLY A 335 13.06 23.43 0.43
CA GLY A 335 13.86 24.12 -0.61
C GLY A 335 13.20 24.26 -1.99
N SER A 336 11.89 24.06 -2.06
CA SER A 336 11.12 23.93 -3.30
C SER A 336 9.95 24.91 -3.38
N LEU A 337 9.47 25.14 -4.61
CA LEU A 337 8.23 25.85 -4.89
C LEU A 337 6.99 25.00 -4.53
N PRO A 338 5.77 25.58 -4.45
CA PRO A 338 4.56 24.85 -4.06
C PRO A 338 4.15 23.70 -5.00
N ASN A 339 4.66 23.69 -6.23
CA ASN A 339 4.50 22.63 -7.22
C ASN A 339 5.61 21.56 -7.15
N GLY A 340 6.54 21.67 -6.18
CA GLY A 340 7.66 20.74 -6.00
C GLY A 340 8.87 21.03 -6.87
N GLU A 341 8.83 22.05 -7.72
CA GLU A 341 10.00 22.46 -8.51
C GLU A 341 11.11 22.99 -7.60
N ARG A 342 12.35 22.66 -7.93
CA ARG A 342 13.53 23.14 -7.19
C ARG A 342 13.69 24.65 -7.34
N SER A 343 14.01 25.32 -6.24
CA SER A 343 14.38 26.73 -6.26
C SER A 343 15.89 26.87 -6.09
N MET A 344 16.57 27.20 -7.19
CA MET A 344 18.04 27.20 -7.29
C MET A 344 18.74 28.25 -6.40
N ASP A 345 17.99 29.17 -5.80
CA ASP A 345 18.53 30.22 -4.93
C ASP A 345 18.19 29.99 -3.44
N THR A 346 17.42 28.94 -3.10
CA THR A 346 16.82 28.78 -1.76
C THR A 346 16.87 27.34 -1.25
N TYR A 347 18.06 26.80 -1.12
CA TYR A 347 18.36 25.41 -0.74
C TYR A 347 19.73 25.24 -0.07
N CYS A 348 20.21 26.26 0.65
CA CYS A 348 21.44 26.21 1.47
C CYS A 348 22.68 25.66 0.73
N ASP A 349 22.95 26.17 -0.47
CA ASP A 349 24.01 25.70 -1.39
C ASP A 349 23.92 24.22 -1.75
N ALA A 350 22.69 23.74 -1.97
CA ALA A 350 22.37 22.32 -2.12
C ALA A 350 22.66 21.51 -0.85
N TRP A 351 22.26 22.08 0.28
CA TRP A 351 22.34 21.50 1.62
C TRP A 351 23.76 21.26 2.15
N HIS A 352 24.70 22.12 1.76
CA HIS A 352 26.12 22.08 2.16
C HIS A 352 26.53 23.24 3.06
N SER A 353 25.58 24.07 3.51
CA SER A 353 25.92 25.28 4.25
C SER A 353 24.92 25.54 5.36
N GLY A 354 25.44 25.73 6.57
CA GLY A 354 24.71 26.23 7.74
C GLY A 354 24.96 27.72 7.98
N ASP A 355 25.35 28.48 6.95
CA ASP A 355 25.68 29.91 7.08
C ASP A 355 24.39 30.75 7.23
N HIS A 356 24.39 31.62 8.23
CA HIS A 356 23.29 32.55 8.50
C HIS A 356 22.97 33.53 7.35
N LEU A 357 23.93 33.83 6.46
CA LEU A 357 23.71 34.71 5.31
C LEU A 357 22.95 34.02 4.18
N LYS A 358 22.86 32.69 4.22
CA LYS A 358 22.14 31.89 3.24
C LYS A 358 20.76 31.54 3.78
N GLY A 359 19.83 31.32 2.85
CA GLY A 359 18.47 30.94 3.19
C GLY A 359 17.93 29.84 2.30
N SER A 360 16.91 29.16 2.80
CA SER A 360 16.15 28.16 2.07
C SER A 360 14.67 28.30 2.39
N PHE A 361 13.81 27.71 1.54
CA PHE A 361 12.39 27.61 1.85
C PHE A 361 12.15 26.49 2.86
N ALA A 362 11.40 26.86 3.90
CA ALA A 362 10.88 25.99 4.93
C ALA A 362 9.39 26.24 5.11
N SER A 363 8.67 25.25 5.62
CA SER A 363 7.24 25.35 5.85
C SER A 363 6.91 25.28 7.33
N ASN A 364 6.07 26.18 7.84
CA ASN A 364 5.60 26.11 9.22
C ASN A 364 4.40 25.15 9.32
N LEU A 365 4.56 24.07 10.09
CA LEU A 365 3.52 23.05 10.23
C LEU A 365 2.29 23.54 11.01
N ASP A 366 2.45 24.58 11.86
CA ASP A 366 1.31 25.22 12.53
C ASP A 366 0.36 25.90 11.51
N GLY A 367 0.87 26.26 10.33
CA GLY A 367 0.09 26.81 9.23
C GLY A 367 -0.65 25.77 8.39
N HIS A 368 -0.61 24.49 8.79
CA HIS A 368 -1.22 23.36 8.08
C HIS A 368 -0.77 23.23 6.61
N LYS A 369 0.47 23.62 6.31
CA LYS A 369 1.07 23.48 4.98
C LYS A 369 2.41 22.77 5.07
N LEU A 370 2.71 21.97 4.05
CA LEU A 370 3.99 21.28 3.92
C LEU A 370 5.00 22.03 3.04
N LEU A 371 4.52 22.90 2.15
CA LEU A 371 5.34 23.65 1.17
C LEU A 371 5.04 25.16 1.23
N GLU A 372 4.79 25.71 2.41
CA GLU A 372 4.74 27.16 2.61
C GLU A 372 6.07 27.80 2.19
N GLN A 373 6.03 28.96 1.54
CA GLN A 373 7.21 29.61 0.99
C GLN A 373 7.86 30.54 2.03
N LYS A 374 8.13 30.04 3.23
CA LYS A 374 8.75 30.83 4.30
C LYS A 374 10.27 30.69 4.22
N ARG A 375 10.96 31.80 3.98
CA ARG A 375 12.43 31.82 3.92
C ARG A 375 13.01 31.73 5.33
N GLN A 376 13.89 30.76 5.56
CA GLN A 376 14.60 30.58 6.82
C GLN A 376 16.11 30.55 6.59
N SER A 377 16.84 31.07 7.57
CA SER A 377 18.31 31.08 7.61
C SER A 377 18.88 29.66 7.76
N CYS A 378 19.95 29.33 7.05
CA CYS A 378 20.48 27.97 7.00
C CYS A 378 21.15 27.51 8.31
N ASP A 379 21.45 28.40 9.25
CA ASP A 379 21.91 28.07 10.61
C ASP A 379 20.79 27.54 11.52
N SER A 380 19.53 27.67 11.09
CA SER A 380 18.36 27.27 11.88
C SER A 380 18.17 25.75 11.88
N LYS A 381 17.90 25.20 13.07
CA LYS A 381 17.68 23.75 13.26
C LYS A 381 16.20 23.42 13.06
N LEU A 382 15.86 22.83 11.92
CA LEU A 382 14.47 22.51 11.55
C LEU A 382 14.27 21.00 11.32
N ILE A 383 13.03 20.58 11.13
CA ILE A 383 12.64 19.20 10.83
C ILE A 383 13.11 18.83 9.41
N ILE A 384 13.70 17.63 9.28
CA ILE A 384 13.95 16.97 8.00
C ILE A 384 12.99 15.81 7.88
N LEU A 385 12.22 15.77 6.79
CA LEU A 385 11.36 14.64 6.48
C LEU A 385 12.05 13.69 5.50
N CYS A 386 11.67 12.43 5.59
CA CYS A 386 12.12 11.31 4.78
C CYS A 386 10.88 10.62 4.21
N VAL A 387 10.91 10.27 2.93
CA VAL A 387 9.80 9.63 2.21
C VAL A 387 10.27 8.33 1.56
N GLU A 388 9.42 7.30 1.57
CA GLU A 388 9.63 6.13 0.74
C GLU A 388 9.55 6.53 -0.75
N ALA A 389 10.65 6.38 -1.50
CA ALA A 389 10.70 6.70 -2.93
C ALA A 389 9.98 5.63 -3.80
N LEU A 390 9.81 4.44 -3.25
CA LEU A 390 9.20 3.27 -3.88
C LEU A 390 8.25 2.59 -2.90
N SER A 391 7.05 2.28 -3.37
CA SER A 391 6.11 1.46 -2.62
C SER A 391 6.65 0.02 -2.47
N GLN A 392 6.40 -0.56 -1.30
CA GLN A 392 6.79 -1.94 -1.03
C GLN A 392 5.80 -2.90 -1.71
N ASP A 393 5.96 -3.10 -3.02
CA ASP A 393 5.32 -4.24 -3.70
C ASP A 393 5.92 -5.54 -3.17
N ARG A 394 5.10 -6.43 -2.59
CA ARG A 394 5.48 -7.79 -2.12
C ARG A 394 5.96 -8.73 -3.26
N LYS A 395 6.50 -8.22 -4.38
CA LYS A 395 7.05 -9.03 -5.50
C LYS A 395 8.44 -9.64 -5.23
N ARG A 396 8.94 -9.66 -3.99
CA ARG A 396 10.26 -10.23 -3.68
C ARG A 396 10.20 -11.45 -2.75
N LYS A 397 9.50 -12.51 -3.17
CA LYS A 397 9.86 -13.90 -2.81
C LYS A 397 9.21 -14.97 -3.71
N LYS A 398 9.46 -14.93 -5.03
CA LYS A 398 9.29 -16.10 -5.92
C LYS A 398 10.24 -16.07 -7.12
N ARG A 399 11.54 -16.17 -6.81
CA ARG A 399 12.66 -16.62 -7.65
C ARG A 399 13.71 -17.03 -6.60
N GLU A 400 14.17 -18.26 -6.42
CA GLU A 400 14.29 -19.44 -7.28
C GLU A 400 14.19 -20.71 -6.41
N ILE A 401 13.47 -21.73 -6.85
CA ILE A 401 13.81 -23.13 -6.52
C ILE A 401 13.90 -23.84 -7.87
N GLY A 402 15.12 -24.14 -8.28
CA GLY A 402 15.43 -24.74 -9.57
C GLY A 402 16.93 -24.74 -9.85
N ASP A 403 17.66 -25.52 -9.05
CA ASP A 403 18.91 -26.24 -9.34
C ASP A 403 20.14 -25.51 -9.93
N GLY A 404 21.29 -25.67 -9.26
CA GLY A 404 22.63 -25.48 -9.84
C GLY A 404 23.39 -24.18 -9.52
N SER A 405 24.17 -24.20 -8.44
CA SER A 405 25.45 -23.49 -8.27
C SER A 405 25.55 -22.01 -8.74
N SER A 406 25.12 -21.09 -7.88
CA SER A 406 25.93 -19.90 -7.52
C SER A 406 25.37 -19.30 -6.22
N HIS A 407 26.26 -18.87 -5.32
CA HIS A 407 25.90 -18.26 -4.04
C HIS A 407 25.01 -17.03 -4.23
N GLY A 408 23.71 -17.17 -3.97
CA GLY A 408 22.73 -16.09 -3.95
C GLY A 408 22.46 -15.61 -2.53
N GLU A 409 23.38 -14.84 -1.96
CA GLU A 409 23.15 -14.07 -0.73
C GLU A 409 22.06 -13.01 -0.98
N SER A 410 20.82 -13.33 -0.62
CA SER A 410 19.81 -12.33 -0.27
C SER A 410 19.94 -11.96 1.22
N GLU A 411 21.17 -11.72 1.68
CA GLU A 411 21.38 -10.90 2.86
C GLU A 411 20.96 -9.47 2.52
N SER A 412 20.26 -8.82 3.44
CA SER A 412 19.88 -7.42 3.34
C SER A 412 21.13 -6.56 3.15
N ARG A 413 21.40 -6.14 1.92
CA ARG A 413 22.55 -5.28 1.59
C ARG A 413 22.48 -4.00 2.43
N GLU A 414 23.30 -3.95 3.47
CA GLU A 414 23.39 -2.79 4.35
C GLU A 414 24.42 -1.81 3.78
N PHE A 415 23.97 -0.63 3.39
CA PHE A 415 24.86 0.43 2.92
C PHE A 415 25.57 1.09 4.09
N LYS A 416 26.90 1.20 4.01
CA LYS A 416 27.75 1.75 5.07
C LYS A 416 28.08 3.23 4.83
N THR A 417 27.96 3.70 3.60
CA THR A 417 28.32 5.06 3.21
C THR A 417 27.22 5.74 2.38
N ALA A 418 27.27 7.07 2.33
CA ALA A 418 26.32 7.86 1.55
C ALA A 418 26.47 7.62 0.04
N ASP A 419 27.69 7.39 -0.45
CA ASP A 419 27.95 7.12 -1.87
C ASP A 419 27.44 5.74 -2.29
N GLU A 420 27.59 4.72 -1.44
CA GLU A 420 27.01 3.40 -1.69
C GLU A 420 25.48 3.45 -1.80
N TYR A 421 24.83 4.21 -0.90
CA TYR A 421 23.38 4.37 -0.96
C TYR A 421 22.94 5.19 -2.17
N ALA A 422 23.65 6.26 -2.51
CA ALA A 422 23.38 7.05 -3.70
C ALA A 422 23.46 6.21 -4.99
N ALA A 423 24.50 5.38 -5.13
CA ALA A 423 24.64 4.46 -6.26
C ALA A 423 23.49 3.45 -6.32
N HIS A 424 22.98 2.99 -5.17
CA HIS A 424 21.81 2.13 -5.14
C HIS A 424 20.53 2.86 -5.62
N LEU A 425 20.33 4.11 -5.20
CA LEU A 425 19.19 4.92 -5.62
C LEU A 425 19.21 5.21 -7.13
N GLU A 426 20.38 5.46 -7.72
CA GLU A 426 20.51 5.67 -9.17
C GLU A 426 20.08 4.43 -9.97
N ASN A 427 20.37 3.22 -9.48
CA ASN A 427 19.98 1.96 -10.11
C ASN A 427 18.47 1.65 -9.98
N LEU A 428 17.75 2.32 -9.09
CA LEU A 428 16.32 2.08 -8.82
C LEU A 428 15.39 3.02 -9.60
N LEU A 429 15.90 4.12 -10.13
CA LEU A 429 15.14 5.15 -10.85
C LEU A 429 15.34 5.10 -12.38
N LEU A 430 15.95 4.02 -12.87
CA LEU A 430 16.09 3.66 -14.29
C LEU A 430 14.96 2.75 -14.78
#